data_AF-A0A372IJP0-F1
#
_entry.id   AF-A0A372IJP0-F1
#
_cell.length_a   1.000
_cell.length_b   1.000
_cell.length_c   1.000
_cell.angle_alpha   90.00
_cell.angle_beta   90.00
_cell.angle_gamma   90.00
#
_symmetry.space_group_name_H-M   'P 1'
#
loop_
_entity.id
_entity.type
_entity.pdbx_description
1 polymer ?
#
loop_
_entity_poly.entity_id
_entity_poly.type
_entity_poly.pdbx_seq_one_letter_code
_entity_poly.pdbx_strand_id
1 'polypeptide(L)'
;MASKDQRPLVGSLRAQKAIVTNVAHIYESPVWIPSERDLAVEIVKELENRRTLYNDYELEVPRWVVESVRQMRDVFHQKLLVSRDEGALTSQLRSMRAACRKFLDTVGDHDGPHRVIIENGFQGGPDSWKFFTALGELRAAVGLALSLLMAAYDLTCEEQLARILPADPIEDRKGIKGQQRG
;
A
#
# COMPACT_ATOMS: atom_id res chain seq x y z
N MET A 1 -83.67 23.69 -12.48
CA MET A 1 -82.99 23.34 -13.75
C MET A 1 -81.50 23.55 -13.57
N ALA A 2 -80.72 22.66 -14.17
CA ALA A 2 -79.31 22.38 -13.89
C ALA A 2 -78.34 23.57 -14.08
N SER A 3 -77.25 23.58 -13.30
CA SER A 3 -75.88 23.44 -13.83
C SER A 3 -74.87 23.56 -12.68
N LYS A 4 -74.04 22.52 -12.47
CA LYS A 4 -72.76 22.67 -11.79
C LYS A 4 -71.74 21.67 -12.34
N ASP A 5 -71.01 22.17 -13.32
CA ASP A 5 -69.55 22.10 -13.47
C ASP A 5 -68.87 20.78 -13.06
N GLN A 6 -68.65 19.90 -14.03
CA GLN A 6 -67.70 18.79 -13.92
C GLN A 6 -66.29 19.31 -14.22
N ARG A 7 -65.43 19.36 -13.19
CA ARG A 7 -63.98 19.35 -13.37
C ARG A 7 -63.42 18.03 -12.86
N PRO A 8 -62.62 17.30 -13.65
CA PRO A 8 -61.98 16.08 -13.17
C PRO A 8 -60.94 16.40 -12.09
N LEU A 9 -60.98 15.66 -10.99
CA LEU A 9 -60.06 15.77 -9.87
C LEU A 9 -58.66 15.33 -10.29
N VAL A 10 -57.71 16.23 -9.99
CA VAL A 10 -56.26 16.09 -10.15
C VAL A 10 -55.74 14.82 -9.45
N GLY A 11 -54.90 14.08 -10.17
CA GLY A 11 -53.75 13.36 -9.63
C GLY A 11 -54.04 12.23 -8.63
N SER A 12 -54.32 11.04 -9.15
CA SER A 12 -54.34 9.81 -8.34
C SER A 12 -53.01 9.60 -7.63
N LEU A 13 -53.03 9.58 -6.29
CA LEU A 13 -51.91 9.21 -5.40
C LEU A 13 -51.21 7.89 -5.79
N ARG A 14 -51.88 7.01 -6.54
CA ARG A 14 -51.27 5.77 -7.05
C ARG A 14 -50.23 6.04 -8.14
N ALA A 15 -50.39 7.08 -8.96
CA ALA A 15 -49.40 7.45 -9.99
C ALA A 15 -48.14 8.06 -9.36
N GLN A 16 -48.29 8.84 -8.29
CA GLN A 16 -47.16 9.43 -7.55
C GLN A 16 -46.34 8.36 -6.82
N LYS A 17 -46.98 7.33 -6.23
CA LYS A 17 -46.27 6.26 -5.53
C LYS A 17 -45.43 5.38 -6.46
N ALA A 18 -45.86 5.18 -7.71
CA ALA A 18 -45.11 4.41 -8.70
C ALA A 18 -43.87 5.16 -9.25
N ILE A 19 -43.97 6.49 -9.42
CA ILE A 19 -42.84 7.31 -9.89
C ILE A 19 -41.74 7.40 -8.82
N VAL A 20 -42.11 7.51 -7.54
CA VAL A 20 -41.12 7.57 -6.44
C VAL A 20 -40.36 6.25 -6.28
N THR A 21 -41.01 5.09 -6.47
CA THR A 21 -40.34 3.78 -6.38
C THR A 21 -39.40 3.52 -7.56
N ASN A 22 -39.71 4.03 -8.76
CA ASN A 22 -38.85 3.86 -9.93
C ASN A 22 -37.61 4.78 -9.94
N VAL A 23 -37.65 5.93 -9.28
CA VAL A 23 -36.49 6.84 -9.16
C VAL A 23 -35.48 6.33 -8.12
N ALA A 24 -35.93 5.63 -7.08
CA ALA A 24 -35.05 5.07 -6.05
C ALA A 24 -34.06 4.02 -6.59
N HIS A 25 -34.47 3.21 -7.58
CA HIS A 25 -33.60 2.18 -8.18
C HIS A 25 -32.52 2.73 -9.12
N ILE A 26 -32.58 4.00 -9.53
CA ILE A 26 -31.62 4.58 -10.48
C ILE A 26 -30.37 5.14 -9.77
N TYR A 27 -30.41 5.34 -8.45
CA TYR A 27 -29.30 5.94 -7.69
C TYR A 27 -28.54 5.01 -6.74
N GLU A 28 -28.98 3.75 -6.57
CA GLU A 28 -28.20 2.74 -5.85
C GLU A 28 -27.25 2.01 -6.82
N SER A 29 -26.26 2.72 -7.35
CA SER A 29 -25.04 2.01 -7.74
C SER A 29 -24.45 1.45 -6.43
N PRO A 30 -24.26 0.13 -6.29
CA PRO A 30 -23.64 -0.41 -5.09
C PRO A 30 -22.28 0.26 -4.94
N VAL A 31 -22.08 0.97 -3.83
CA VAL A 31 -20.78 1.53 -3.48
C VAL A 31 -19.80 0.37 -3.47
N TRP A 32 -18.85 0.35 -4.40
CA TRP A 32 -17.84 -0.70 -4.44
C TRP A 32 -17.01 -0.62 -3.16
N ILE A 33 -17.04 -1.68 -2.37
CA ILE A 33 -16.26 -1.82 -1.14
C ILE A 33 -15.17 -2.85 -1.45
N PRO A 34 -13.89 -2.46 -1.49
CA PRO A 34 -12.81 -3.40 -1.76
C PRO A 34 -12.75 -4.48 -0.69
N SER A 35 -12.54 -5.72 -1.11
CA SER A 35 -12.17 -6.79 -0.19
C SER A 35 -10.74 -6.59 0.32
N GLU A 36 -10.37 -7.25 1.43
CA GLU A 36 -8.97 -7.22 1.89
C GLU A 36 -8.00 -7.73 0.82
N ARG A 37 -8.43 -8.72 0.03
CA ARG A 37 -7.64 -9.23 -1.10
C ARG A 37 -7.43 -8.15 -2.18
N ASP A 38 -8.45 -7.36 -2.49
CA ASP A 38 -8.31 -6.27 -3.46
C ASP A 38 -7.31 -5.22 -2.96
N LEU A 39 -7.39 -4.85 -1.67
CA LEU A 39 -6.41 -3.96 -1.05
C LEU A 39 -4.99 -4.54 -1.05
N ALA A 40 -4.84 -5.84 -0.80
CA ALA A 40 -3.55 -6.52 -0.86
C ALA A 40 -2.96 -6.53 -2.28
N VAL A 41 -3.77 -6.78 -3.31
CA VAL A 41 -3.36 -6.67 -4.72
C VAL A 41 -2.91 -5.26 -5.06
N GLU A 42 -3.65 -4.24 -4.63
CA GLU A 42 -3.27 -2.85 -4.84
C GLU A 42 -1.95 -2.48 -4.16
N ILE A 43 -1.70 -3.02 -2.95
CA ILE A 43 -0.42 -2.84 -2.26
C ILE A 43 0.73 -3.48 -3.02
N VAL A 44 0.57 -4.70 -3.53
CA VAL A 44 1.62 -5.37 -4.32
C VAL A 44 1.96 -4.52 -5.54
N LYS A 45 0.94 -4.09 -6.31
CA LYS A 45 1.12 -3.22 -7.49
C LYS A 45 1.78 -1.89 -7.16
N GLU A 46 1.40 -1.30 -6.04
CA GLU A 46 2.02 -0.08 -5.57
C GLU A 46 3.52 -0.29 -5.36
N LEU A 47 3.91 -1.36 -4.67
CA LEU A 47 5.31 -1.67 -4.36
C LEU A 47 6.13 -2.09 -5.59
N GLU A 48 5.51 -2.72 -6.58
CA GLU A 48 6.15 -3.04 -7.86
C GLU A 48 6.64 -1.77 -8.56
N ASN A 49 5.92 -0.66 -8.40
CA ASN A 49 6.31 0.65 -8.93
C ASN A 49 7.33 1.40 -8.05
N ARG A 50 7.78 0.83 -6.93
CA ARG A 50 8.75 1.46 -6.00
C ARG A 50 10.15 0.94 -6.21
N ARG A 51 10.83 1.49 -7.21
CA ARG A 51 12.26 1.21 -7.50
C ARG A 51 13.18 1.31 -6.28
N THR A 52 12.89 2.21 -5.35
CA THR A 52 13.59 2.34 -4.06
C THR A 52 13.73 1.04 -3.28
N LEU A 53 12.83 0.07 -3.49
CA LEU A 53 12.87 -1.22 -2.82
C LEU A 53 13.92 -2.17 -3.43
N TYR A 54 14.14 -2.14 -4.74
CA TYR A 54 14.90 -3.19 -5.43
C TYR A 54 16.03 -2.68 -6.33
N ASN A 55 16.21 -1.36 -6.46
CA ASN A 55 17.26 -0.78 -7.28
C ASN A 55 18.63 -0.85 -6.59
N ASP A 56 19.69 -0.91 -7.39
CA ASP A 56 21.06 -0.96 -6.90
C ASP A 56 21.40 0.34 -6.14
N TYR A 57 22.18 0.24 -5.06
CA TYR A 57 22.46 1.36 -4.17
C TYR A 57 23.19 2.51 -4.89
N GLU A 58 24.01 2.19 -5.89
CA GLU A 58 24.77 3.11 -6.72
C GLU A 58 23.88 3.98 -7.61
N LEU A 59 22.66 3.52 -7.90
CA LEU A 59 21.67 4.24 -8.70
C LEU A 59 20.69 5.05 -7.86
N GLU A 60 20.78 4.94 -6.52
CA GLU A 60 19.87 5.63 -5.62
C GLU A 60 20.28 7.08 -5.39
N VAL A 61 19.28 7.96 -5.43
CA VAL A 61 19.43 9.36 -5.05
C VAL A 61 18.63 9.58 -3.77
N PRO A 62 19.26 10.01 -2.66
CA PRO A 62 18.62 10.06 -1.34
C PRO A 62 17.31 10.80 -1.29
N ARG A 63 17.23 11.95 -1.99
CA ARG A 63 16.00 12.75 -2.06
C ARG A 63 14.83 11.97 -2.67
N TRP A 64 15.07 11.20 -3.73
CA TRP A 64 14.03 10.42 -4.40
C TRP A 64 13.62 9.20 -3.58
N VAL A 65 14.58 8.58 -2.89
CA VAL A 65 14.30 7.50 -1.93
C VAL A 65 13.39 8.01 -0.81
N VAL A 66 13.75 9.11 -0.14
CA VAL A 66 12.95 9.66 0.96
C VAL A 66 11.54 10.02 0.51
N GLU A 67 11.41 10.65 -0.65
CA GLU A 67 10.11 10.96 -1.24
C GLU A 67 9.29 9.69 -1.54
N SER A 68 9.92 8.65 -2.11
CA SER A 68 9.27 7.37 -2.35
C SER A 68 8.81 6.71 -1.04
N VAL A 69 9.61 6.78 0.03
CA VAL A 69 9.26 6.22 1.34
C VAL A 69 8.11 6.95 2.00
N ARG A 70 8.03 8.28 1.87
CA ARG A 70 6.85 9.06 2.30
C ARG A 70 5.58 8.61 1.60
N GLN A 71 5.65 8.49 0.27
CA GLN A 71 4.49 8.06 -0.53
C GLN A 71 4.03 6.65 -0.15
N MET A 72 4.96 5.69 0.03
CA MET A 72 4.62 4.36 0.53
C MET A 72 3.92 4.41 1.89
N ARG A 73 4.47 5.18 2.84
CA ARG A 73 3.90 5.33 4.19
C ARG A 73 2.47 5.86 4.13
N ASP A 74 2.22 6.84 3.25
CA ASP A 74 0.91 7.43 3.08
C ASP A 74 -0.06 6.43 2.45
N VAL A 75 0.33 5.70 1.41
CA VAL A 75 -0.49 4.62 0.84
C VAL A 75 -0.86 3.58 1.92
N PHE A 76 0.10 3.10 2.69
CA PHE A 76 -0.16 2.14 3.77
C PHE A 76 -1.13 2.70 4.81
N HIS A 77 -0.98 3.99 5.16
CA HIS A 77 -1.91 4.66 6.05
C HIS A 77 -3.33 4.73 5.46
N GLN A 78 -3.47 5.11 4.18
CA GLN A 78 -4.78 5.18 3.53
C GLN A 78 -5.46 3.80 3.48
N LYS A 79 -4.72 2.73 3.16
CA LYS A 79 -5.29 1.37 3.17
C LYS A 79 -5.71 0.92 4.57
N LEU A 80 -4.96 1.31 5.61
CA LEU A 80 -5.35 1.06 7.00
C LEU A 80 -6.64 1.77 7.43
N LEU A 81 -6.94 2.95 6.88
CA LEU A 81 -8.19 3.67 7.18
C LEU A 81 -9.42 2.98 6.57
N VAL A 82 -9.24 2.28 5.46
CA VAL A 82 -10.31 1.56 4.76
C VAL A 82 -10.49 0.14 5.30
N SER A 83 -9.39 -0.48 5.78
CA SER A 83 -9.42 -1.81 6.41
C SER A 83 -10.27 -1.81 7.68
N ARG A 84 -11.20 -2.76 7.78
CA ARG A 84 -12.16 -2.84 8.89
C ARG A 84 -11.75 -3.83 9.97
N ASP A 85 -10.93 -4.82 9.61
CA ASP A 85 -10.60 -5.95 10.47
C ASP A 85 -9.14 -5.90 10.93
N GLU A 86 -8.87 -6.43 12.13
CA GLU A 86 -7.50 -6.58 12.67
C GLU A 86 -6.81 -7.85 12.15
N GLY A 87 -6.97 -8.13 10.85
CA GLY A 87 -6.46 -9.34 10.19
C GLY A 87 -5.01 -9.25 9.70
N ALA A 88 -4.65 -10.19 8.83
CA ALA A 88 -3.32 -10.29 8.23
C ALA A 88 -2.95 -9.01 7.47
N LEU A 89 -3.84 -8.46 6.64
CA LEU A 89 -3.64 -7.21 5.92
C LEU A 89 -3.25 -6.06 6.86
N THR A 90 -4.08 -5.81 7.88
CA THR A 90 -3.86 -4.71 8.82
C THR A 90 -2.55 -4.88 9.59
N SER A 91 -2.20 -6.10 10.00
CA SER A 91 -0.93 -6.39 10.67
C SER A 91 0.26 -6.06 9.76
N GLN A 92 0.27 -6.53 8.52
CA GLN A 92 1.39 -6.29 7.60
C GLN A 92 1.49 -4.83 7.15
N LEU A 93 0.35 -4.14 6.95
CA LEU A 93 0.34 -2.70 6.68
C LEU A 93 0.91 -1.89 7.85
N ARG A 94 0.62 -2.26 9.10
CA ARG A 94 1.21 -1.63 10.30
C ARG A 94 2.71 -1.84 10.34
N SER A 95 3.18 -3.06 10.06
CA SER A 95 4.61 -3.39 9.99
C SER A 95 5.34 -2.58 8.93
N MET A 96 4.83 -2.54 7.69
CA MET A 96 5.43 -1.75 6.60
C MET A 96 5.43 -0.25 6.92
N ARG A 97 4.32 0.30 7.45
CA ARG A 97 4.25 1.71 7.86
C ARG A 97 5.23 2.04 8.98
N ALA A 98 5.44 1.12 9.93
CA ALA A 98 6.43 1.28 10.99
C ALA A 98 7.86 1.26 10.45
N ALA A 99 8.16 0.40 9.48
CA ALA A 99 9.46 0.38 8.79
C ALA A 99 9.74 1.70 8.05
N CYS A 100 8.74 2.24 7.31
CA CYS A 100 8.87 3.55 6.67
C CYS A 100 9.15 4.65 7.69
N ARG A 101 8.43 4.67 8.82
CA ARG A 101 8.68 5.66 9.88
C ARG A 101 10.10 5.52 10.43
N LYS A 102 10.54 4.31 10.80
CA LYS A 102 11.90 4.07 11.29
C LYS A 102 12.98 4.61 10.32
N PHE A 103 12.80 4.36 9.02
CA PHE A 103 13.70 4.90 8.00
C PHE A 103 13.73 6.43 8.01
N LEU A 104 12.57 7.07 7.94
CA LEU A 104 12.44 8.54 7.91
C LEU A 104 13.01 9.19 9.18
N ASP A 105 12.76 8.60 10.35
CA ASP A 105 13.30 9.04 11.63
C ASP A 105 14.84 8.93 11.63
N THR A 106 15.39 7.85 11.07
CA THR A 106 16.84 7.60 11.00
C THR A 106 17.56 8.58 10.07
N VAL A 107 16.93 8.95 8.95
CA VAL A 107 17.54 9.87 7.98
C VAL A 107 17.28 11.35 8.28
N GLY A 108 16.60 11.65 9.39
CA GLY A 108 16.38 13.00 9.89
C GLY A 108 15.21 13.73 9.23
N ASP A 109 14.27 13.02 8.63
CA ASP A 109 13.16 13.61 7.86
C ASP A 109 11.95 14.02 8.74
N HIS A 110 12.20 14.54 9.93
CA HIS A 110 11.19 15.24 10.73
C HIS A 110 11.21 16.74 10.42
N ASP A 111 10.09 17.44 10.59
CA ASP A 111 9.94 18.92 10.49
C ASP A 111 10.84 19.73 11.46
N GLY A 112 11.88 19.12 12.04
CA GLY A 112 12.92 19.76 12.83
C GLY A 112 14.15 20.12 11.98
N PRO A 113 15.08 20.93 12.52
CA PRO A 113 16.22 21.50 11.79
C PRO A 113 17.31 20.49 11.36
N HIS A 114 17.02 19.19 11.35
CA HIS A 114 17.98 18.13 11.04
C HIS A 114 17.82 17.58 9.61
N ARG A 115 17.95 18.48 8.63
CA ARG A 115 18.12 18.19 7.19
C ARG A 115 19.49 17.55 6.86
N VAL A 116 20.09 16.84 7.82
CA VAL A 116 21.54 16.63 7.92
C VAL A 116 22.09 15.73 6.81
N ILE A 117 21.38 14.66 6.43
CA ILE A 117 21.93 13.66 5.49
C ILE A 117 21.79 14.08 4.02
N ILE A 118 20.75 14.83 3.65
CA ILE A 118 20.46 15.16 2.25
C ILE A 118 21.17 16.45 1.80
N GLU A 119 21.47 17.37 2.73
CA GLU A 119 22.06 18.67 2.38
C GLU A 119 23.60 18.73 2.48
N ASN A 120 24.23 17.91 3.32
CA ASN A 120 25.66 18.00 3.58
C ASN A 120 26.40 16.71 3.20
N GLY A 121 27.06 16.70 2.04
CA GLY A 121 28.16 15.76 1.79
C GLY A 121 27.80 14.27 1.76
N PHE A 122 26.70 13.89 1.11
CA PHE A 122 26.31 12.49 0.89
C PHE A 122 27.37 11.62 0.14
N GLN A 123 28.48 12.21 -0.30
CA GLN A 123 29.56 11.49 -0.97
C GLN A 123 30.54 10.90 0.05
N GLY A 124 30.43 9.58 0.28
CA GLY A 124 31.48 8.75 0.88
C GLY A 124 31.71 8.92 2.39
N GLY A 125 30.87 9.69 3.08
CA GLY A 125 30.97 9.91 4.53
C GLY A 125 30.04 9.02 5.38
N PRO A 126 30.15 9.07 6.72
CA PRO A 126 29.32 8.28 7.64
C PRO A 126 27.81 8.41 7.43
N ASP A 127 27.33 9.55 6.93
CA ASP A 127 25.91 9.79 6.67
C ASP A 127 25.39 8.98 5.47
N SER A 128 26.25 8.74 4.46
CA SER A 128 25.92 7.82 3.35
C SER A 128 25.79 6.37 3.83
N TRP A 129 26.67 5.93 4.73
CA TRP A 129 26.61 4.58 5.31
C TRP A 129 25.37 4.38 6.17
N LYS A 130 25.04 5.36 7.03
CA LYS A 130 23.79 5.35 7.80
C LYS A 130 22.57 5.26 6.91
N PHE A 131 22.53 6.05 5.83
CA PHE A 131 21.43 6.04 4.88
C PHE A 131 21.26 4.67 4.21
N PHE A 132 22.33 4.10 3.65
CA PHE A 132 22.26 2.80 2.98
C PHE A 132 21.96 1.65 3.93
N THR A 133 22.45 1.74 5.19
CA THR A 133 22.09 0.79 6.24
C THR A 133 20.60 0.87 6.55
N ALA A 134 20.06 2.08 6.75
CA ALA A 134 18.63 2.28 6.98
C ALA A 134 17.78 1.83 5.79
N LEU A 135 18.25 2.04 4.55
CA LEU A 135 17.58 1.59 3.34
C LEU A 135 17.55 0.06 3.25
N GLY A 136 18.67 -0.61 3.57
CA GLY A 136 18.73 -2.07 3.65
C GLY A 136 17.77 -2.64 4.70
N GLU A 137 17.71 -2.02 5.89
CA GLU A 137 16.76 -2.41 6.94
C GLU A 137 15.30 -2.20 6.52
N LEU A 138 15.00 -1.09 5.85
CA LEU A 138 13.67 -0.83 5.29
C LEU A 138 13.28 -1.92 4.29
N ARG A 139 14.17 -2.22 3.33
CA ARG A 139 13.95 -3.26 2.30
C ARG A 139 13.69 -4.62 2.93
N ALA A 140 14.48 -5.02 3.92
CA ALA A 140 14.30 -6.28 4.63
C ALA A 140 12.97 -6.34 5.40
N ALA A 141 12.62 -5.28 6.13
CA ALA A 141 11.39 -5.23 6.91
C ALA A 141 10.13 -5.22 6.02
N VAL A 142 10.15 -4.44 4.93
CA VAL A 142 9.06 -4.42 3.94
C VAL A 142 8.97 -5.77 3.23
N GLY A 143 10.10 -6.36 2.83
CA GLY A 143 10.15 -7.66 2.16
C GLY A 143 9.55 -8.78 3.01
N LEU A 144 9.87 -8.82 4.31
CA LEU A 144 9.27 -9.76 5.24
C LEU A 144 7.75 -9.57 5.35
N ALA A 145 7.29 -8.34 5.59
CA ALA A 145 5.87 -8.06 5.72
C ALA A 145 5.09 -8.36 4.44
N LEU A 146 5.68 -8.04 3.29
CA LEU A 146 5.14 -8.34 1.96
C LEU A 146 5.04 -9.85 1.73
N SER A 147 6.07 -10.64 2.08
CA SER A 147 6.03 -12.10 1.93
C SER A 147 4.88 -12.73 2.72
N LEU A 148 4.64 -12.27 3.95
CA LEU A 148 3.54 -12.74 4.79
C LEU A 148 2.18 -12.31 4.23
N LEU A 149 2.09 -11.10 3.67
CA LEU A 149 0.87 -10.62 3.01
C LEU A 149 0.57 -11.47 1.77
N MET A 150 1.56 -11.71 0.92
CA MET A 150 1.43 -12.51 -0.29
C MET A 150 0.98 -13.94 0.03
N ALA A 151 1.56 -14.56 1.05
CA ALA A 151 1.17 -15.89 1.50
C ALA A 151 -0.27 -15.93 2.05
N ALA A 152 -0.70 -14.89 2.77
CA ALA A 152 -2.04 -14.84 3.35
C ALA A 152 -3.17 -14.72 2.30
N TYR A 153 -2.88 -14.10 1.15
CA TYR A 153 -3.88 -13.81 0.10
C TYR A 153 -3.62 -14.52 -1.24
N ASP A 154 -2.67 -15.45 -1.27
CA ASP A 154 -2.23 -16.21 -2.46
C ASP A 154 -1.90 -15.30 -3.64
N LEU A 155 -0.93 -14.40 -3.41
CA LEU A 155 -0.49 -13.39 -4.37
C LEU A 155 0.94 -13.64 -4.83
N THR A 156 1.24 -13.21 -6.05
CA THR A 156 2.58 -13.17 -6.65
C THR A 156 2.97 -11.72 -6.95
N CYS A 157 4.26 -11.44 -7.12
CA CYS A 157 4.76 -10.14 -7.54
C CYS A 157 5.79 -10.26 -8.68
N GLU A 158 6.11 -9.14 -9.31
CA GLU A 158 7.16 -9.05 -10.33
C GLU A 158 8.56 -9.42 -9.79
N GLU A 159 9.40 -9.96 -10.68
CA GLU A 159 10.75 -10.46 -10.37
C GLU A 159 11.63 -9.43 -9.67
N GLN A 160 11.52 -8.15 -10.03
CA GLN A 160 12.31 -7.08 -9.41
C GLN A 160 11.94 -6.90 -7.94
N LEU A 161 10.64 -6.87 -7.63
CA LEU A 161 10.17 -6.77 -6.25
C LEU A 161 10.46 -8.06 -5.48
N ALA A 162 10.46 -9.23 -6.13
CA ALA A 162 10.80 -10.50 -5.49
C ALA A 162 12.21 -10.49 -4.85
N ARG A 163 13.13 -9.64 -5.32
CA ARG A 163 14.50 -9.52 -4.78
C ARG A 163 14.60 -9.08 -3.33
N ILE A 164 13.57 -8.41 -2.79
CA ILE A 164 13.54 -8.02 -1.37
C ILE A 164 12.92 -9.08 -0.47
N LEU A 165 12.29 -10.10 -1.05
CA LEU A 165 11.65 -11.16 -0.27
C LEU A 165 12.72 -12.00 0.44
N PRO A 166 12.41 -12.54 1.63
CA PRO A 166 13.28 -13.50 2.29
C PRO A 166 13.57 -14.69 1.36
N ALA A 167 14.80 -15.20 1.39
CA ALA A 167 15.15 -16.41 0.66
C ALA A 167 14.28 -17.59 1.13
N ASP A 168 13.84 -18.42 0.18
CA ASP A 168 13.12 -19.64 0.52
C ASP A 168 14.02 -20.58 1.32
N PRO A 169 13.66 -20.98 2.56
CA PRO A 169 14.50 -21.83 3.40
C PRO A 169 14.84 -23.19 2.77
N ILE A 170 14.09 -23.59 1.73
CA ILE A 170 14.22 -24.86 1.04
C ILE A 170 15.40 -24.83 0.04
N GLU A 171 15.74 -23.68 -0.53
CA GLU A 171 16.86 -23.57 -1.48
C GLU A 171 18.23 -23.67 -0.79
N ASP A 172 18.37 -23.11 0.42
CA ASP A 172 19.60 -23.18 1.22
C ASP A 172 20.02 -24.61 1.60
N ARG A 173 19.05 -25.53 1.76
CA ARG A 173 19.36 -26.95 2.05
C ARG A 173 20.00 -27.69 0.86
N LYS A 174 19.85 -27.20 -0.37
CA LYS A 174 20.47 -27.82 -1.55
C LYS A 174 21.95 -27.43 -1.69
N GLY A 175 22.35 -26.25 -1.24
CA GLY A 175 23.74 -25.78 -1.28
C GLY A 175 24.68 -26.54 -0.34
N ILE A 176 24.19 -26.99 0.83
CA ILE A 176 25.02 -27.68 1.83
C ILE A 176 25.43 -29.10 1.38
N LYS A 177 24.69 -29.74 0.45
CA LYS A 177 25.00 -31.09 -0.05
C LYS A 177 26.02 -31.12 -1.20
N GLY A 178 26.43 -29.97 -1.72
CA GLY A 178 27.37 -29.87 -2.87
C GLY A 178 28.86 -29.79 -2.50
N GLN A 179 29.20 -29.46 -1.25
CA GLN A 179 30.58 -29.16 -0.83
C GLN A 179 31.21 -30.27 0.03
N GLN A 180 30.94 -31.54 -0.29
CA GLN A 180 31.71 -32.68 0.21
C GLN A 180 31.90 -33.71 -0.91
N ARG A 181 32.78 -33.40 -1.86
CA ARG A 181 33.48 -34.34 -2.76
C ARG A 181 34.49 -33.54 -3.59
N GLY A 182 35.76 -33.67 -3.23
CA GLY A 182 36.90 -33.01 -3.86
C GLY A 182 38.08 -33.06 -2.92
#